data_AF-A0A2H1VY57-F1
#
_entry.id   AF-A0A2H1VY57-F1
#
_cell.length_a   1.000
_cell.length_b   1.000
_cell.length_c   1.000
_cell.angle_alpha   90.00
_cell.angle_beta   90.00
_cell.angle_gamma   90.00
#
_symmetry.space_group_name_H-M   'P 1'
#
loop_
_entity.id
_entity.type
_entity.pdbx_description
1 polymer ?
#
loop_
_entity_poly.entity_id
_entity_poly.type
_entity_poly.pdbx_seq_one_letter_code
_entity_poly.pdbx_strand_id
1 'polypeptide(L)'
;YRGAHAAIICYEPSSAASWTRLRHWLQELRGIEENCKVYLCGTKKDLLDNGFVAREVPEDTVAAYSQGLCGHYLTSSKTGENVDELFQKIVDDCAADVRLMKDVEDMRLQLQKDEAAYKAKNKDYCYC
;
A
#
# COMPACT_ATOMS: atom_id res chain seq x y z
N TYR A 1 13.84 4.71 2.91
CA TYR A 1 12.47 5.22 2.79
C TYR A 1 12.30 6.14 1.58
N ARG A 2 13.20 7.11 1.32
CA ARG A 2 13.06 8.07 0.21
C ARG A 2 12.69 7.45 -1.15
N GLY A 3 11.53 7.84 -1.69
CA GLY A 3 11.00 7.41 -2.99
C GLY A 3 10.33 6.04 -3.00
N ALA A 4 10.06 5.45 -1.83
CA ALA A 4 9.40 4.15 -1.74
C ALA A 4 7.89 4.26 -1.99
N HIS A 5 7.39 3.61 -3.04
CA HIS A 5 5.97 3.55 -3.35
C HIS A 5 5.21 2.57 -2.44
N ALA A 6 5.91 1.54 -1.95
CA ALA A 6 5.37 0.55 -1.04
C ALA A 6 6.43 0.07 -0.05
N ALA A 7 5.97 -0.41 1.11
CA ALA A 7 6.79 -0.99 2.17
C ALA A 7 6.07 -2.19 2.80
N ILE A 8 6.85 -3.20 3.15
CA ILE A 8 6.40 -4.34 3.95
C ILE A 8 6.99 -4.19 5.35
N ILE A 9 6.16 -4.22 6.38
CA ILE A 9 6.62 -4.23 7.76
C ILE A 9 6.33 -5.60 8.36
N CYS A 10 7.39 -6.26 8.80
CA CYS A 10 7.34 -7.64 9.27
C CYS A 10 7.29 -7.73 10.79
N TYR A 11 6.51 -8.69 11.28
CA TYR A 11 6.58 -9.16 12.66
C TYR A 11 6.53 -10.69 12.68
N GLU A 12 6.75 -11.27 13.85
CA GLU A 12 6.60 -12.70 14.09
C GLU A 12 5.45 -12.90 15.10
N PRO A 13 4.41 -13.70 14.78
CA PRO A 13 3.25 -13.89 15.66
C PRO A 13 3.57 -14.41 17.07
N SER A 14 4.68 -15.15 17.21
CA SER A 14 5.20 -15.68 18.47
C SER A 14 6.21 -14.77 19.16
N SER A 15 6.30 -13.48 18.78
CA SER A 15 7.22 -12.53 19.41
C SER A 15 6.58 -11.17 19.66
N ALA A 16 6.14 -10.92 20.89
CA ALA A 16 5.62 -9.62 21.32
C ALA A 16 6.65 -8.48 21.15
N ALA A 17 7.94 -8.80 21.27
CA ALA A 17 9.03 -7.85 21.03
C ALA A 17 9.08 -7.40 19.56
N SER A 18 8.89 -8.33 18.61
CA SER A 18 8.82 -7.99 17.18
C SER A 18 7.65 -7.06 16.87
N TRP A 19 6.48 -7.32 17.49
CA TRP A 19 5.28 -6.49 17.36
C TRP A 19 5.48 -5.07 17.90
N THR A 20 6.19 -4.95 19.02
CA THR A 20 6.50 -3.64 19.60
C THR A 20 7.46 -2.84 18.70
N ARG A 21 8.48 -3.49 18.14
CA ARG A 21 9.40 -2.85 17.19
C ARG A 21 8.72 -2.46 15.88
N LEU A 22 7.79 -3.27 15.40
CA LEU A 22 7.00 -2.98 14.20
C LEU A 22 6.32 -1.61 14.28
N ARG A 23 5.72 -1.27 15.43
CA ARG A 23 5.05 0.03 15.62
C ARG A 23 6.01 1.21 15.48
N HIS A 24 7.24 1.06 15.99
CA HIS A 24 8.28 2.08 15.84
C HIS A 24 8.66 2.24 14.36
N TRP A 25 8.88 1.15 13.63
CA TRP A 25 9.23 1.23 12.20
C TRP A 25 8.13 1.85 11.34
N LEU A 26 6.86 1.60 11.66
CA LEU A 26 5.75 2.24 10.95
C LEU A 26 5.76 3.76 11.17
N GLN A 27 6.00 4.20 12.41
CA GLN A 27 6.08 5.62 12.74
C GLN A 27 7.22 6.32 12.00
N GLU A 28 8.42 5.71 11.98
CA GLU A 28 9.57 6.24 11.24
C GLU A 28 9.31 6.30 9.74
N LEU A 29 8.70 5.26 9.16
CA LEU A 29 8.34 5.23 7.74
C LEU A 29 7.37 6.38 7.41
N ARG A 30 6.29 6.55 8.19
CA ARG A 30 5.30 7.60 7.95
C ARG A 30 5.87 9.01 8.14
N GLY A 31 6.90 9.18 8.95
CA GLY A 31 7.62 10.45 9.10
C GLY A 31 8.45 10.86 7.87
N ILE A 32 8.75 9.92 6.97
CA ILE A 32 9.61 10.16 5.79
C ILE A 32 8.82 10.01 4.48
N GLU A 33 7.91 9.03 4.42
CA GLU A 33 7.08 8.72 3.25
C GLU A 33 5.61 8.53 3.67
N GLU A 34 4.92 9.64 3.91
CA GLU A 34 3.54 9.66 4.39
C GLU A 34 2.59 8.88 3.45
N ASN A 35 2.82 8.94 2.14
CA ASN A 35 1.97 8.30 1.12
C ASN A 35 2.42 6.88 0.74
N CYS A 36 3.43 6.32 1.41
CA CYS A 36 3.88 4.96 1.13
C CYS A 36 2.76 3.97 1.44
N LYS A 37 2.50 3.05 0.50
CA LYS A 37 1.60 1.92 0.75
C LYS A 37 2.27 0.95 1.72
N VAL A 38 1.58 0.58 2.78
CA VAL A 38 2.18 -0.26 3.82
C VAL A 38 1.41 -1.56 3.95
N TYR A 39 2.15 -2.66 3.93
CA TYR A 39 1.62 -4.02 4.10
C TYR A 39 2.20 -4.62 5.36
N LEU A 40 1.35 -5.26 6.16
CA LEU A 40 1.74 -5.98 7.35
C LEU A 40 2.06 -7.44 6.99
N CYS A 41 3.21 -7.93 7.42
CA CYS A 41 3.63 -9.30 7.15
C CYS A 41 3.95 -10.05 8.46
N GLY A 42 3.10 -10.99 8.86
CA GLY A 42 3.47 -11.96 9.89
C GLY A 42 4.34 -13.05 9.28
N THR A 43 5.53 -13.27 9.82
CA THR A 43 6.52 -14.20 9.26
C THR A 43 6.56 -15.52 10.04
N LYS A 44 7.26 -16.51 9.48
CA LYS A 44 7.46 -17.84 10.09
C LYS A 44 6.16 -18.58 10.40
N LYS A 45 5.14 -18.40 9.55
CA LYS A 45 3.83 -19.06 9.67
C LYS A 45 3.95 -20.58 9.87
N ASP A 46 4.94 -21.21 9.22
CA ASP A 46 5.22 -22.64 9.34
C ASP A 46 5.51 -23.08 10.78
N LEU A 47 6.09 -22.24 11.62
CA LEU A 47 6.33 -22.59 13.03
C LEU A 47 5.04 -22.55 13.85
N LEU A 48 4.16 -21.61 13.54
CA LEU A 48 2.88 -21.46 14.22
C LEU A 48 1.93 -22.60 13.84
N ASP A 49 1.80 -22.89 12.55
CA ASP A 49 0.89 -23.91 12.02
C ASP A 49 1.27 -25.32 12.49
N ASN A 50 2.57 -25.60 12.56
CA ASN A 50 3.09 -26.87 13.07
C ASN A 50 3.10 -26.95 14.61
N GLY A 51 2.68 -25.88 15.31
CA GLY A 51 2.63 -25.84 16.77
C GLY A 51 3.99 -25.80 17.46
N PHE A 52 5.07 -25.45 16.75
CA PHE A 52 6.40 -25.29 17.33
C PHE A 52 6.52 -24.05 18.20
N VAL A 53 5.66 -23.05 17.98
CA VAL A 53 5.59 -21.82 18.75
C VAL A 53 4.15 -21.49 19.08
N ALA A 54 3.93 -20.84 20.23
CA ALA A 54 2.64 -20.28 20.60
C ALA A 54 2.54 -18.82 20.12
N ARG A 55 1.32 -18.41 19.77
CA ARG A 55 1.04 -17.01 19.44
C ARG A 55 1.13 -16.14 20.68
N GLU A 56 1.97 -15.11 20.63
CA GLU A 56 2.05 -14.07 21.66
C GLU A 56 1.28 -12.82 21.28
N VAL A 57 1.12 -12.56 19.97
CA VAL A 57 0.42 -11.39 19.44
C VAL A 57 -1.01 -11.77 19.06
N PRO A 58 -2.05 -11.31 19.79
CA PRO A 58 -3.43 -11.70 19.54
C PRO A 58 -3.89 -11.32 18.13
N GLU A 59 -4.68 -12.20 17.51
CA GLU A 59 -5.17 -11.96 16.15
C GLU A 59 -6.06 -10.72 16.05
N ASP A 60 -6.91 -10.47 17.06
CA ASP A 60 -7.73 -9.26 17.12
C ASP A 60 -6.90 -7.97 17.17
N THR A 61 -5.74 -8.01 17.85
CA THR A 61 -4.81 -6.87 17.89
C THR A 61 -4.23 -6.60 16.52
N VAL A 62 -3.87 -7.67 15.79
CA VAL A 62 -3.32 -7.57 14.44
C VAL A 62 -4.40 -7.07 13.46
N ALA A 63 -5.61 -7.61 13.56
CA ALA A 63 -6.74 -7.24 12.71
C ALA A 63 -7.14 -5.77 12.91
N ALA A 64 -7.22 -5.30 14.15
CA ALA A 64 -7.47 -3.89 14.44
C ALA A 64 -6.35 -2.98 13.88
N TYR A 65 -5.10 -3.42 14.01
CA TYR A 65 -3.95 -2.65 13.53
C TYR A 65 -3.85 -2.60 11.99
N SER A 66 -4.25 -3.68 11.30
CA SER A 66 -4.16 -3.78 9.84
C SER A 66 -5.26 -3.02 9.10
N GLN A 67 -6.34 -2.60 9.76
CA GLN A 67 -7.41 -1.79 9.15
C GLN A 67 -6.92 -0.48 8.52
N GLY A 68 -5.83 0.10 9.04
CA GLY A 68 -5.20 1.31 8.50
C GLY A 68 -4.11 1.06 7.45
N LEU A 69 -3.92 -0.19 7.01
CA LEU A 69 -2.86 -0.61 6.11
C LEU A 69 -3.45 -1.17 4.80
N CYS A 70 -2.59 -1.40 3.80
CA CYS A 70 -3.01 -1.90 2.49
C CYS A 70 -3.29 -3.41 2.50
N GLY A 71 -2.85 -4.13 3.53
CA GLY A 71 -3.16 -5.54 3.72
C GLY A 71 -2.34 -6.19 4.84
N HIS A 72 -2.79 -7.38 5.27
CA HIS A 72 -2.07 -8.22 6.23
C HIS A 72 -1.94 -9.64 5.68
N TYR A 73 -0.71 -10.17 5.69
CA TYR A 73 -0.36 -11.49 5.16
C TYR A 73 0.45 -12.26 6.19
N LEU A 74 0.10 -13.52 6.41
CA LEU A 74 0.94 -14.46 7.15
C LEU A 74 1.75 -15.28 6.16
N THR A 75 3.08 -15.20 6.22
CA THR A 75 4.00 -15.80 5.25
C THR A 75 4.98 -16.76 5.91
N SER A 76 5.54 -17.67 5.11
CA SER A 76 6.73 -18.41 5.47
C SER A 76 7.77 -18.29 4.37
N SER A 77 8.87 -17.61 4.66
CA SER A 77 10.03 -17.56 3.77
C SER A 77 10.70 -18.93 3.58
N LYS A 78 10.40 -19.90 4.46
CA LYS A 78 10.94 -21.26 4.37
C LYS A 78 10.17 -22.12 3.37
N THR A 79 8.84 -22.01 3.35
CA THR A 79 7.98 -22.81 2.46
C THR A 79 7.57 -22.07 1.20
N GLY A 80 7.73 -20.74 1.17
CA GLY A 80 7.24 -19.87 0.10
C GLY A 80 5.78 -19.44 0.27
N GLU A 81 5.09 -19.94 1.30
CA GLU A 81 3.66 -19.67 1.50
C GLU A 81 3.38 -18.16 1.65
N ASN A 82 2.42 -17.67 0.84
CA ASN A 82 1.93 -16.28 0.79
C ASN A 82 2.98 -15.22 0.42
N VAL A 83 4.20 -15.63 0.04
CA VAL A 83 5.25 -14.69 -0.36
C VAL A 83 4.91 -14.08 -1.72
N ASP A 84 4.63 -14.92 -2.72
CA ASP A 84 4.33 -14.47 -4.07
C ASP A 84 3.03 -13.65 -4.11
N GLU A 85 2.01 -14.06 -3.35
CA GLU A 85 0.73 -13.38 -3.23
C GLU A 85 0.88 -11.97 -2.62
N LEU A 86 1.72 -11.83 -1.59
CA LEU A 86 2.03 -10.52 -1.00
C LEU A 86 2.70 -9.60 -2.02
N PHE A 87 3.73 -10.08 -2.73
CA PHE A 87 4.43 -9.27 -3.73
C PHE A 87 3.55 -8.95 -4.93
N GLN A 88 2.74 -9.89 -5.41
CA GLN A 88 1.81 -9.66 -6.51
C GLN A 88 0.79 -8.58 -6.14
N LYS A 89 0.25 -8.62 -4.91
CA LYS A 89 -0.66 -7.58 -4.43
C LYS A 89 -0.03 -6.19 -4.45
N ILE A 90 1.23 -6.07 -4.01
CA ILE A 90 1.97 -4.81 -4.02
C ILE A 90 2.10 -4.27 -5.45
N VAL A 91 2.46 -5.16 -6.40
CA VAL A 91 2.59 -4.79 -7.81
C VAL A 91 1.25 -4.30 -8.37
N ASP A 92 0.16 -5.03 -8.11
CA ASP A 92 -1.17 -4.69 -8.62
C ASP A 92 -1.63 -3.33 -8.08
N ASP A 93 -1.45 -3.08 -6.78
CA ASP A 93 -1.82 -1.82 -6.16
C ASP A 93 -0.97 -0.66 -6.70
N CYS A 94 0.35 -0.84 -6.84
CA CYS A 94 1.22 0.18 -7.42
C CYS A 94 0.85 0.48 -8.88
N ALA A 95 0.52 -0.55 -9.67
CA ALA A 95 0.11 -0.38 -11.06
C ALA A 95 -1.24 0.36 -11.18
N ALA A 96 -2.18 0.10 -10.27
CA ALA A 96 -3.47 0.79 -10.25
C ALA A 96 -3.32 2.30 -10.02
N ASP A 97 -2.44 2.73 -9.10
CA ASP A 97 -2.19 4.16 -8.87
C ASP A 97 -1.60 4.86 -10.10
N VAL A 98 -0.61 4.23 -10.74
CA VAL A 98 0.03 4.80 -11.93
C VAL A 98 -0.98 5.00 -13.06
N ARG A 99 -1.90 4.03 -13.24
CA ARG A 99 -2.99 4.15 -14.21
C ARG A 99 -3.94 5.28 -13.85
N LEU A 100 -4.38 5.37 -12.59
CA LEU A 100 -5.26 6.43 -12.12
C LEU A 100 -4.66 7.82 -12.35
N MET A 101 -3.37 7.99 -12.05
CA MET A 101 -2.66 9.26 -12.28
C MET A 101 -2.65 9.63 -13.76
N LYS A 102 -2.37 8.68 -14.65
CA LYS A 102 -2.38 8.90 -16.09
C LYS A 102 -3.77 9.28 -16.61
N ASP A 103 -4.81 8.58 -16.17
CA ASP A 103 -6.18 8.85 -16.61
C ASP A 103 -6.65 10.25 -16.18
N VAL A 104 -6.26 10.69 -14.98
CA VAL A 104 -6.53 12.05 -14.48
C VAL A 104 -5.82 13.12 -15.30
N GLU A 105 -4.56 12.88 -15.68
CA GLU A 105 -3.80 13.79 -16.54
C GLU A 105 -4.43 13.92 -17.93
N ASP A 106 -4.83 12.79 -18.53
CA ASP A 106 -5.49 12.77 -19.84
C ASP A 106 -6.83 13.51 -19.81
N MET A 107 -7.65 13.31 -18.78
CA MET A 107 -8.91 14.05 -18.59
C MET A 107 -8.68 15.55 -18.43
N ARG A 108 -7.68 15.97 -17.65
CA ARG A 108 -7.35 17.39 -17.46
C ARG A 108 -6.94 18.06 -18.77
N LEU A 109 -6.14 17.36 -19.59
CA LEU A 109 -5.74 17.81 -20.92
C LEU A 109 -6.94 17.96 -21.86
N GLN A 110 -7.90 17.04 -21.80
CA GLN A 110 -9.11 17.12 -22.61
C GLN A 110 -9.97 18.33 -22.25
N LEU A 111 -10.21 18.57 -20.96
CA LEU A 111 -10.97 19.73 -20.51
C LEU A 111 -10.35 21.07 -20.97
N GLN A 112 -9.03 21.19 -20.92
CA GLN A 112 -8.33 22.38 -21.40
C GLN A 112 -8.50 22.61 -22.91
N LYS A 113 -8.49 21.52 -23.70
CA LYS A 113 -8.73 21.59 -25.14
C LYS A 113 -10.17 22.03 -25.44
N ASP A 114 -11.14 21.49 -24.71
CA ASP A 114 -12.55 21.81 -24.89
C ASP A 114 -12.85 23.27 -24.50
N GLU A 115 -12.26 23.77 -23.41
CA GLU A 115 -12.33 25.20 -23.04
C GLU A 115 -11.70 26.12 -24.08
N ALA A 116 -10.54 25.74 -24.62
CA ALA A 116 -9.87 26.52 -25.66
C ALA A 116 -10.70 26.55 -26.95
N ALA A 117 -11.29 25.42 -27.33
CA ALA A 117 -12.19 25.32 -28.47
C ALA A 117 -13.47 26.16 -28.28
N TYR A 118 -14.05 26.16 -27.08
CA TYR A 118 -15.20 26.99 -26.74
C TYR A 118 -14.87 28.49 -26.83
N LYS A 119 -13.75 28.92 -26.25
CA LYS A 119 -13.29 30.32 -26.31
C LYS A 119 -12.97 30.77 -27.74
N ALA A 120 -12.43 29.88 -28.58
CA ALA A 120 -12.17 30.18 -29.98
C ALA A 120 -13.47 30.41 -30.77
N LYS A 121 -14.47 29.52 -30.60
CA LYS A 121 -15.78 29.66 -31.27
C LYS A 121 -16.55 30.92 -30.88
N ASN A 122 -16.42 31.37 -29.62
CA ASN A 122 -17.12 32.56 -29.14
C ASN A 122 -16.37 33.89 -29.40
N LYS A 123 -15.12 33.87 -29.86
CA LYS A 123 -14.40 35.08 -30.28
C LYS A 123 -14.85 35.62 -31.64
N ASP A 124 -15.52 34.79 -32.45
CA ASP A 124 -16.01 35.17 -33.78
C ASP A 124 -17.36 35.94 -33.76
N TYR A 125 -17.99 36.09 -32.58
CA TYR A 125 -19.19 36.89 -32.41
C TYR A 125 -18.85 38.29 -31.86
N CYS A 126 -18.23 39.14 -32.69
CA CYS A 126 -18.19 40.58 -32.43
C CYS A 126 -19.50 41.20 -32.98
N TYR A 127 -20.38 41.65 -32.10
CA TYR A 127 -21.55 42.45 -32.47
C TYR A 127 -21.05 43.85 -32.89
N CYS A 128 -20.95 44.06 -34.21
CA CYS A 128 -20.92 45.39 -34.81
C CYS A 128 -22.33 45.97 -34.92
#